data_AF-A0A975J4A7-F1
#
_entry.id   AF-A0A975J4A7-F1
#
_cell.length_a   1.000
_cell.length_b   1.000
_cell.length_c   1.000
_cell.angle_alpha   90.00
_cell.angle_beta   90.00
_cell.angle_gamma   90.00
#
_symmetry.space_group_name_H-M   'P 1'
#
loop_
_entity.id
_entity.type
_entity.pdbx_description
1 polymer ?
#
loop_
_entity_poly.entity_id
_entity_poly.type
_entity_poly.pdbx_seq_one_letter_code
_entity_poly.pdbx_strand_id
1 'polypeptide(L)'
;MKKDSFEVGLSVFSLILSFVLFIPMVNLYLNSTDYQLQSSYFFVWLSGKTMAIFYISTILLLLRKEKCQNMLKPFSYVGKMALTNYIGQTISTAVIFSILFKNTAIIPLWVSVLYCPLFYIIQIKFSKWWLSKHSTGPLEWVWRYATYFKKDYKLGKSN
;
A
#
# COMPACT_ATOMS: atom_id res chain seq x y z
N MET A 1 16.84 17.77 16.84
CA MET A 1 18.23 17.28 16.69
C MET A 1 18.47 15.92 17.33
N LYS A 2 18.52 15.75 18.67
CA LYS A 2 18.85 14.43 19.28
C LYS A 2 17.79 13.33 19.03
N LYS A 3 16.51 13.73 18.95
CA LYS A 3 15.38 12.84 18.64
C LYS A 3 15.44 12.30 17.20
N ASP A 4 15.83 13.14 16.25
CA ASP A 4 15.94 12.77 14.83
C ASP A 4 17.06 11.76 14.59
N SER A 5 18.20 11.91 15.28
CA SER A 5 19.33 10.99 15.20
C SER A 5 18.98 9.59 15.74
N PHE A 6 18.21 9.53 16.83
CA PHE A 6 17.78 8.27 17.43
C PHE A 6 16.79 7.52 16.52
N GLU A 7 15.81 8.20 15.94
CA GLU A 7 14.84 7.59 15.03
C GLU A 7 15.48 7.09 13.73
N VAL A 8 16.48 7.80 13.21
CA VAL A 8 17.26 7.35 12.06
C VAL A 8 18.07 6.11 12.42
N GLY A 9 18.77 6.12 13.57
CA GLY A 9 19.51 4.97 14.07
C GLY A 9 18.61 3.73 14.23
N LEU A 10 17.43 3.90 14.82
CA LEU A 10 16.45 2.83 14.97
C LEU A 10 15.97 2.29 13.61
N SER A 11 15.63 3.17 12.66
CA SER A 11 15.16 2.75 11.33
C SER A 11 16.24 2.01 10.54
N VAL A 12 17.50 2.44 10.63
CA VAL A 12 18.64 1.77 9.99
C VAL A 12 18.90 0.42 10.65
N PHE A 13 18.86 0.36 11.98
CA PHE A 13 18.98 -0.90 12.72
C PHE A 13 17.88 -1.89 12.34
N SER A 14 16.62 -1.46 12.31
CA SER A 14 15.48 -2.27 11.87
C SER A 14 15.64 -2.77 10.44
N LEU A 15 16.20 -1.97 9.55
CA LEU A 15 16.46 -2.35 8.16
C LEU A 15 17.56 -3.43 8.07
N ILE A 16 18.67 -3.26 8.79
CA ILE A 16 19.76 -4.25 8.86
C ILE A 16 19.24 -5.56 9.45
N LEU A 17 18.51 -5.50 10.58
CA LEU A 17 17.96 -6.67 11.24
C LEU A 17 17.00 -7.43 10.31
N SER A 18 16.12 -6.72 9.60
CA SER A 18 15.18 -7.32 8.65
C SER A 18 15.92 -8.02 7.50
N PHE A 19 17.01 -7.42 7.01
CA PHE A 19 17.84 -8.00 5.94
C PHE A 19 18.57 -9.26 6.41
N VAL A 20 19.13 -9.25 7.62
CA VAL A 20 19.82 -10.42 8.20
C VAL A 20 18.85 -11.58 8.42
N LEU A 21 17.65 -11.31 8.93
CA LEU A 21 16.61 -12.33 9.12
C LEU A 21 16.09 -12.94 7.81
N PHE A 22 16.36 -12.32 6.67
CA PHE A 22 15.99 -12.81 5.35
C PHE A 22 16.95 -13.87 4.80
N ILE A 23 18.24 -13.82 5.19
CA ILE A 23 19.29 -14.73 4.71
C ILE A 23 18.96 -16.22 4.90
N PRO A 24 18.51 -16.71 6.08
CA PRO A 24 18.18 -18.12 6.25
C PRO A 24 16.99 -18.56 5.39
N MET A 25 16.04 -17.66 5.12
CA MET A 25 14.90 -17.95 4.24
C MET A 25 15.35 -18.14 2.79
N VAL A 26 16.21 -17.25 2.28
CA VAL A 26 16.74 -17.35 0.91
C VAL A 26 17.54 -18.65 0.73
N ASN A 27 18.37 -18.99 1.72
CA ASN A 27 19.13 -20.24 1.68
C ASN A 27 18.22 -21.47 1.66
N LEU A 28 17.11 -21.47 2.40
CA LEU A 28 16.15 -22.57 2.35
C LEU A 28 15.45 -22.66 1.00
N TYR A 29 15.01 -21.54 0.43
CA TYR A 29 14.36 -21.51 -0.88
C TYR A 29 15.28 -21.94 -2.02
N LEU A 30 16.59 -21.62 -1.95
CA LEU A 30 17.55 -21.98 -2.99
C LEU A 30 18.03 -23.44 -2.90
N ASN A 31 18.12 -24.00 -1.68
CA ASN A 31 18.70 -25.32 -1.47
C ASN A 31 17.67 -26.44 -1.26
N SER A 32 16.38 -26.11 -1.10
CA SER A 32 15.33 -27.11 -0.84
C SER A 32 14.49 -27.34 -2.09
N THR A 33 14.49 -28.57 -2.61
CA THR A 33 13.67 -28.98 -3.77
C THR A 33 12.22 -29.27 -3.37
N ASP A 34 11.98 -29.63 -2.10
CA ASP A 34 10.66 -29.95 -1.56
C ASP A 34 10.18 -28.88 -0.58
N TYR A 35 9.26 -28.03 -1.04
CA TYR A 35 8.64 -26.95 -0.25
C TYR A 35 7.69 -27.44 0.87
N GLN A 36 7.65 -28.75 1.18
CA GLN A 36 6.61 -29.39 1.98
C GLN A 36 6.90 -29.49 3.49
N LEU A 37 8.00 -28.92 4.01
CA LEU A 37 8.29 -29.01 5.46
C LEU A 37 7.50 -28.00 6.31
N GLN A 38 7.09 -28.45 7.51
CA GLN A 38 6.61 -27.64 8.64
C GLN A 38 7.49 -26.39 8.89
N SER A 39 8.80 -26.50 8.62
CA SER A 39 9.81 -25.44 8.69
C SER A 39 9.50 -24.26 7.76
N SER A 40 8.96 -24.49 6.56
CA SER A 40 8.63 -23.45 5.58
C SER A 40 7.57 -22.48 6.10
N TYR A 41 6.60 -22.95 6.87
CA TYR A 41 5.54 -22.10 7.44
C TYR A 41 6.11 -21.09 8.44
N PHE A 42 7.09 -21.49 9.25
CA PHE A 42 7.76 -20.59 10.18
C PHE A 42 8.46 -19.44 9.44
N PHE A 43 9.20 -19.76 8.38
CA PHE A 43 9.89 -18.75 7.58
C PHE A 43 8.93 -17.85 6.78
N VAL A 44 7.81 -18.37 6.30
CA VAL A 44 6.76 -17.56 5.65
C VAL A 44 6.12 -16.58 6.64
N TRP A 45 5.83 -17.03 7.86
CA TRP A 45 5.29 -16.16 8.91
C TRP A 45 6.28 -15.09 9.36
N LEU A 46 7.56 -15.45 9.48
CA LEU A 46 8.63 -14.54 9.86
C LEU A 46 8.90 -13.51 8.74
N SER A 47 8.96 -13.95 7.48
CA SER A 47 9.28 -13.11 6.33
C SER A 47 8.26 -12.02 6.07
N GLY A 48 6.97 -12.30 6.29
CA GLY A 48 5.93 -11.28 6.16
C GLY A 48 6.14 -10.11 7.13
N LYS A 49 6.52 -10.39 8.39
CA LYS A 49 6.77 -9.36 9.39
C LYS A 49 8.06 -8.60 9.13
N THR A 50 9.14 -9.30 8.79
CA THR A 50 10.43 -8.66 8.49
C THR A 50 10.34 -7.78 7.24
N MET A 51 9.61 -8.21 6.20
CA MET A 51 9.34 -7.39 5.01
C MET A 51 8.53 -6.15 5.35
N ALA A 52 7.51 -6.26 6.21
CA ALA A 52 6.74 -5.09 6.64
C ALA A 52 7.63 -4.06 7.36
N ILE A 53 8.50 -4.51 8.28
CA ILE A 53 9.45 -3.64 8.99
C ILE A 53 10.45 -3.02 8.01
N PHE A 54 10.96 -3.79 7.07
CA PHE A 54 11.86 -3.31 6.02
C PHE A 54 11.20 -2.21 5.17
N TYR A 55 9.97 -2.43 4.69
CA TYR A 55 9.24 -1.44 3.90
C TYR A 55 8.95 -0.17 4.68
N ILE A 56 8.45 -0.28 5.91
CA ILE A 56 8.17 0.88 6.77
C ILE A 56 9.45 1.68 7.04
N SER A 57 10.52 1.00 7.46
CA SER A 57 11.81 1.66 7.77
C SER A 57 12.38 2.36 6.53
N THR A 58 12.30 1.71 5.37
CA THR A 58 12.75 2.27 4.09
C THR A 58 11.92 3.51 3.71
N ILE A 59 10.59 3.43 3.80
CA ILE A 59 9.70 4.56 3.49
C ILE A 59 9.95 5.73 4.45
N LEU A 60 10.11 5.47 5.75
CA LEU A 60 10.40 6.51 6.75
C LEU A 60 11.73 7.23 6.45
N LEU A 61 12.77 6.48 6.08
CA LEU A 61 14.06 7.07 5.69
C LEU A 61 13.96 7.85 4.37
N LEU A 62 13.22 7.35 3.39
CA LEU A 62 12.99 8.04 2.11
C LEU A 62 12.20 9.33 2.32
N LEU A 63 11.16 9.31 3.15
CA LEU A 63 10.35 10.49 3.46
C LEU A 63 11.10 11.59 4.20
N ARG A 64 12.33 11.35 4.71
CA ARG A 64 13.18 12.42 5.24
C ARG A 64 13.83 13.28 4.14
N LYS A 65 13.91 12.78 2.90
CA LYS A 65 14.48 13.53 1.77
C LYS A 65 13.38 14.33 1.05
N GLU A 66 13.57 15.64 0.91
CA GLU A 66 12.58 16.52 0.25
C GLU A 66 12.21 16.09 -1.17
N LYS A 67 13.20 15.62 -1.95
CA LYS A 67 12.98 15.09 -3.31
C LYS A 67 12.01 13.90 -3.30
N CYS A 68 12.16 13.00 -2.33
CA CYS A 68 11.30 11.83 -2.18
C CYS A 68 9.91 12.22 -1.66
N GLN A 69 9.80 13.18 -0.75
CA GLN A 69 8.51 13.72 -0.33
C GLN A 69 7.71 14.29 -1.51
N ASN A 70 8.37 15.07 -2.37
CA ASN A 70 7.73 15.63 -3.56
C ASN A 70 7.29 14.55 -4.56
N MET A 71 8.10 13.50 -4.74
CA MET A 71 7.74 12.36 -5.59
C MET A 71 6.56 11.55 -5.03
N LEU A 72 6.47 11.40 -3.71
CA LEU A 72 5.40 10.64 -3.02
C LEU A 72 4.13 11.46 -2.79
N LYS A 73 4.17 12.80 -2.96
CA LYS A 73 3.03 13.70 -2.77
C LYS A 73 1.76 13.27 -3.53
N PRO A 74 1.81 12.77 -4.79
CA PRO A 74 0.63 12.27 -5.49
C PRO A 74 -0.04 11.08 -4.81
N PHE A 75 0.72 10.22 -4.12
CA PHE A 75 0.18 9.08 -3.38
C PHE A 75 -0.68 9.52 -2.19
N SER A 76 -0.46 10.73 -1.65
CA SER A 76 -1.30 11.27 -0.58
C SER A 76 -2.76 11.47 -1.01
N TYR A 77 -3.02 11.75 -2.29
CA TYR A 77 -4.39 11.89 -2.80
C TYR A 77 -5.12 10.54 -2.75
N VAL A 78 -4.45 9.47 -3.19
CA VAL A 78 -5.02 8.11 -3.16
C VAL A 78 -5.23 7.64 -1.73
N GLY A 79 -4.27 7.93 -0.82
CA GLY A 79 -4.38 7.59 0.59
C GLY A 79 -5.51 8.30 1.34
N LYS A 80 -5.82 9.56 1.00
CA LYS A 80 -6.98 10.28 1.54
C LYS A 80 -8.34 9.69 1.11
N MET A 81 -8.34 8.93 0.02
CA MET A 81 -9.50 8.25 -0.54
C MET A 81 -9.31 6.72 -0.52
N ALA A 82 -8.62 6.17 0.48
CA ALA A 82 -8.25 4.76 0.51
C ALA A 82 -9.45 3.80 0.41
N LEU A 83 -10.55 4.07 1.11
CA LEU A 83 -11.75 3.22 1.08
C LEU A 83 -12.48 3.35 -0.26
N THR A 84 -12.63 4.57 -0.76
CA THR A 84 -13.24 4.82 -2.07
C THR A 84 -12.43 4.14 -3.18
N ASN A 85 -11.11 4.29 -3.16
CA ASN A 85 -10.23 3.70 -4.16
C ASN A 85 -10.20 2.18 -4.05
N TYR A 86 -10.20 1.60 -2.85
CA TYR A 86 -10.25 0.17 -2.66
C TYR A 86 -11.54 -0.44 -3.25
N ILE A 87 -12.71 0.09 -2.88
CA ILE A 87 -13.99 -0.39 -3.40
C ILE A 87 -14.09 -0.12 -4.91
N GLY A 88 -13.72 1.08 -5.35
CA GLY A 88 -13.70 1.44 -6.77
C GLY A 88 -12.81 0.51 -7.59
N GLN A 89 -11.63 0.15 -7.07
CA GLN A 89 -10.73 -0.81 -7.72
C GLN A 89 -11.34 -2.19 -7.81
N THR A 90 -11.89 -2.69 -6.72
CA THR A 90 -12.46 -4.04 -6.66
C THR A 90 -13.62 -4.17 -7.64
N ILE A 91 -14.56 -3.21 -7.62
CA ILE A 91 -15.70 -3.20 -8.55
C ILE A 91 -15.23 -3.05 -10.00
N SER A 92 -14.36 -2.07 -10.28
CA SER A 92 -13.90 -1.83 -11.65
C SER A 92 -13.14 -3.05 -12.20
N THR A 93 -12.26 -3.64 -11.40
CA THR A 93 -11.49 -4.82 -11.81
C THR A 93 -12.42 -6.00 -12.05
N ALA A 94 -13.39 -6.25 -11.15
CA ALA A 94 -14.37 -7.30 -11.33
C ALA A 94 -15.15 -7.11 -12.65
N VAL A 95 -15.71 -5.91 -12.90
CA VAL A 95 -16.49 -5.63 -14.11
C VAL A 95 -15.63 -5.74 -15.37
N ILE A 96 -14.47 -5.08 -15.40
CA ILE A 96 -13.57 -5.07 -16.55
C ILE A 96 -13.13 -6.50 -16.90
N PHE A 97 -12.74 -7.30 -15.90
CA PHE A 97 -12.26 -8.65 -16.12
C PHE A 97 -13.39 -9.62 -16.48
N SER A 98 -14.58 -9.45 -15.92
CA SER A 98 -15.75 -10.23 -16.32
C SER A 98 -16.21 -9.96 -17.75
N ILE A 99 -16.01 -8.75 -18.27
CA ILE A 99 -16.33 -8.39 -19.66
C ILE A 99 -15.24 -8.86 -20.63
N LEU A 100 -13.97 -8.62 -20.28
CA LEU A 100 -12.83 -8.94 -21.16
C LEU A 100 -12.51 -10.44 -21.21
N PHE A 101 -12.75 -11.16 -20.12
CA PHE A 101 -12.40 -12.58 -20.01
C PHE A 101 -13.63 -13.42 -19.71
N LYS A 102 -13.94 -14.34 -20.63
CA LYS A 102 -15.03 -15.31 -20.47
C LYS A 102 -14.73 -16.32 -19.35
N ASN A 103 -13.45 -16.56 -19.05
CA ASN A 103 -12.99 -17.34 -17.91
C ASN A 103 -11.84 -16.61 -17.20
N THR A 104 -12.12 -16.08 -16.01
CA THR A 104 -11.15 -15.34 -15.21
C THR A 104 -10.07 -16.23 -14.59
N ALA A 105 -10.23 -17.56 -14.61
CA ALA A 105 -9.22 -18.49 -14.08
C ALA A 105 -7.98 -18.63 -14.98
N ILE A 106 -8.04 -18.18 -16.24
CA ILE A 106 -6.97 -18.38 -17.25
C ILE A 106 -6.35 -17.03 -17.64
N ILE A 107 -6.41 -16.02 -16.76
CA ILE A 107 -5.85 -14.71 -17.08
C ILE A 107 -4.31 -14.79 -16.99
N PRO A 108 -3.60 -14.54 -18.10
CA PRO A 108 -2.15 -14.65 -18.08
C PRO A 108 -1.54 -13.50 -17.26
N LEU A 109 -0.49 -13.83 -16.50
CA LEU A 109 0.07 -12.96 -15.46
C LEU A 109 0.56 -11.61 -15.99
N TRP A 110 1.03 -11.56 -17.24
CA TRP A 110 1.47 -10.33 -17.90
C TRP A 110 0.36 -9.28 -18.06
N VAL A 111 -0.91 -9.71 -18.19
CA VAL A 111 -2.05 -8.80 -18.26
C VAL A 111 -2.18 -8.02 -16.95
N SER A 112 -2.07 -8.71 -15.81
CA SER A 112 -2.15 -8.09 -14.49
C SER A 112 -0.99 -7.13 -14.23
N VAL A 113 0.21 -7.46 -14.70
CA VAL A 113 1.41 -6.61 -14.58
C VAL A 113 1.24 -5.29 -15.34
N LEU A 114 0.54 -5.28 -16.47
CA LEU A 114 0.23 -4.06 -17.22
C LEU A 114 -0.99 -3.32 -16.68
N TYR A 115 -2.06 -4.06 -16.37
CA TYR A 115 -3.32 -3.50 -15.89
C TYR A 115 -3.13 -2.71 -14.58
N CYS A 116 -2.43 -3.29 -13.61
CA CYS A 116 -2.26 -2.70 -12.28
C CYS A 116 -1.68 -1.27 -12.31
N PRO A 117 -0.50 -1.00 -12.91
CA PRO A 117 0.06 0.34 -12.94
C PRO A 117 -0.79 1.32 -13.76
N LEU A 118 -1.38 0.88 -14.88
CA LEU A 118 -2.25 1.72 -15.71
C LEU A 118 -3.50 2.16 -14.93
N PHE A 119 -4.17 1.20 -14.30
CA PHE A 119 -5.36 1.48 -13.49
C PHE A 119 -5.02 2.36 -12.29
N TYR A 120 -3.88 2.13 -11.65
CA TYR A 120 -3.42 2.92 -10.51
C TYR A 120 -3.11 4.38 -10.90
N ILE A 121 -2.55 4.64 -12.08
CA ILE A 121 -2.36 6.01 -12.60
C ILE A 121 -3.71 6.72 -12.78
N ILE A 122 -4.71 6.01 -13.29
CA ILE A 122 -6.09 6.53 -13.44
C ILE A 122 -6.66 6.88 -12.06
N GLN A 123 -6.50 6.00 -11.07
CA GLN A 123 -6.93 6.26 -9.69
C GLN A 123 -6.26 7.48 -9.07
N ILE A 124 -4.96 7.68 -9.28
CA ILE A 124 -4.25 8.88 -8.78
C ILE A 124 -4.87 10.14 -9.39
N LYS A 125 -5.08 10.16 -10.72
CA LYS A 125 -5.68 11.30 -11.42
C LYS A 125 -7.10 11.57 -10.93
N PHE A 126 -7.91 10.53 -10.81
CA PHE A 126 -9.28 10.61 -10.29
C PHE A 126 -9.29 11.14 -8.85
N SER A 127 -8.47 10.59 -7.96
CA SER A 127 -8.37 11.02 -6.57
C SER A 127 -7.94 12.48 -6.46
N LYS A 128 -6.97 12.91 -7.28
CA LYS A 128 -6.52 14.30 -7.32
C LYS A 128 -7.61 15.24 -7.80
N TRP A 129 -8.34 14.87 -8.86
CA TRP A 129 -9.46 15.65 -9.39
C TRP A 129 -10.64 15.72 -8.41
N TRP A 130 -10.94 14.63 -7.71
CA TRP A 130 -11.99 14.61 -6.71
C TRP A 130 -11.62 15.51 -5.53
N LEU A 131 -10.39 15.37 -5.01
CA LEU A 131 -9.92 16.14 -3.86
C LEU A 131 -9.69 17.62 -4.15
N SER A 132 -9.67 18.05 -5.42
CA SER A 132 -9.68 19.47 -5.75
C SER A 132 -11.07 20.10 -5.60
N LYS A 133 -12.14 19.28 -5.59
CA LYS A 133 -13.54 19.72 -5.44
C LYS A 133 -14.14 19.38 -4.07
N HIS A 134 -13.73 18.26 -3.48
CA HIS A 134 -14.26 17.73 -2.23
C HIS A 134 -13.13 17.47 -1.23
N SER A 135 -13.34 17.71 0.06
CA SER A 135 -12.30 17.51 1.08
C SER A 135 -12.08 16.04 1.47
N THR A 136 -13.06 15.18 1.22
CA THR A 136 -13.07 13.76 1.58
C THR A 136 -13.58 12.92 0.42
N GLY A 137 -13.17 11.65 0.34
CA GLY A 137 -13.77 10.70 -0.58
C GLY A 137 -15.22 10.38 -0.20
N PRO A 138 -16.04 9.96 -1.18
CA PRO A 138 -17.47 9.71 -0.99
C PRO A 138 -17.73 8.61 0.04
N LEU A 139 -17.02 7.48 -0.06
CA LEU A 139 -17.23 6.36 0.87
C LEU A 139 -16.63 6.65 2.25
N GLU A 140 -15.55 7.42 2.32
CA GLU A 140 -14.99 7.89 3.59
C GLU A 140 -15.98 8.81 4.32
N TRP A 141 -16.70 9.66 3.58
CA TRP A 141 -17.75 10.50 4.14
C TRP A 141 -18.91 9.66 4.70
N VAL A 142 -19.39 8.68 3.93
CA VAL A 142 -20.43 7.74 4.41
C VAL A 142 -19.96 6.98 5.64
N TRP A 143 -18.72 6.46 5.62
CA TRP A 143 -18.14 5.73 6.74
C TRP A 143 -18.03 6.59 8.02
N ARG A 144 -17.59 7.84 7.89
CA ARG A 144 -17.54 8.78 9.01
C ARG A 144 -18.94 9.06 9.55
N TYR A 145 -19.92 9.25 8.68
CA TYR A 145 -21.31 9.45 9.08
C TYR A 145 -21.84 8.24 9.86
N ALA A 146 -21.60 7.02 9.36
CA ALA A 146 -22.02 5.78 10.00
C ALA A 146 -21.31 5.51 11.34
N THR A 147 -20.03 5.89 11.47
CA THR A 147 -19.26 5.64 12.70
C THR A 147 -19.59 6.62 13.81
N TYR A 148 -19.74 7.90 13.47
CA TYR A 148 -19.89 8.95 14.47
C TYR A 148 -21.35 9.34 14.75
N PHE A 149 -22.31 8.91 13.92
CA PHE A 149 -23.75 9.23 14.03
C PHE A 149 -24.05 10.72 14.24
N LYS A 150 -23.10 11.60 13.93
CA LYS A 150 -23.18 13.05 14.16
C LYS A 150 -23.30 13.75 12.83
N LYS A 151 -24.40 14.48 12.66
CA LYS A 151 -24.78 15.20 11.43
C LYS A 151 -23.98 16.49 11.20
N ASP A 152 -23.14 16.89 12.14
CA ASP A 152 -22.43 18.17 12.09
C ASP A 152 -20.92 17.98 11.97
N TYR A 153 -20.46 17.79 10.73
CA TYR A 153 -19.11 18.19 10.37
C TYR A 153 -19.21 19.44 9.49
N LYS A 154 -19.32 20.61 10.14
CA LYS A 154 -19.08 21.88 9.46
C LYS A 154 -17.68 21.80 8.85
N LEU A 155 -17.64 21.67 7.52
CA LEU A 155 -16.44 21.79 6.73
C LEU A 155 -15.84 23.15 7.01
N GLY A 156 -14.73 23.18 7.74
CA GLY A 156 -13.91 24.37 7.93
C GLY A 156 -13.44 24.90 6.59
N LYS A 157 -14.24 25.75 5.97
CA LYS A 157 -13.79 26.84 5.12
C LYS A 157 -13.38 27.93 6.10
N SER A 158 -12.11 27.94 6.49
CA SER A 158 -11.50 29.17 6.98
C SER A 158 -11.47 30.11 5.78
N ASN A 159 -12.32 31.14 5.83
CA ASN A 159 -11.94 32.42 5.23
C ASN A 159 -10.87 33.05 6.12
#